data_AF-K0S892-F1
#
_entry.id   AF-K0S892-F1
#
_cell.length_a   1.000
_cell.length_b   1.000
_cell.length_c   1.000
_cell.angle_alpha   90.00
_cell.angle_beta   90.00
_cell.angle_gamma   90.00
#
_symmetry.space_group_name_H-M   'P 1'
#
loop_
_entity.id
_entity.type
_entity.pdbx_description
1 polymer ?
#
loop_
_entity_poly.entity_id
_entity_poly.type
_entity_poly.pdbx_seq_one_letter_code
_entity_poly.pdbx_strand_id
1 'polypeptide(L)'
;MSKVDGGGDDDENDTLDPSRTKLDASRPPPSRQLADEGDEERTYQRRAFLSSMLAATAGATTAALSDQTDAAWAYEQAYPVELTGVTPYDAAETSANSLSKLKAERAASKRAQVESTRDELRNDPLGLGQSPNSGNFGLTIAGATTWGLALWFASGSRSNPVGVYFLADGDAEVSLQLAGVSAISAGFWEVGRLAAREKAPTRVEYERDELLASEFEDFAARRLVVGRGSCHRSDVIGAFRRYNPKYRTADSESYPLGDLEIERLLRDWARRSAGLEMSSAGFFNGVFVDGAADAFRP
;
A
#
# COMPACT_ATOMS: atom_id res chain seq x y z
N MET A 1 -45.57 -8.76 -31.33
CA MET A 1 -46.51 -7.89 -32.09
C MET A 1 -46.79 -6.66 -31.24
N SER A 2 -46.59 -5.47 -31.82
CA SER A 2 -46.52 -4.09 -31.26
C SER A 2 -45.07 -3.60 -31.41
N LYS A 3 -44.66 -2.77 -32.37
CA LYS A 3 -45.26 -1.74 -33.25
C LYS A 3 -45.85 -0.54 -32.49
N VAL A 4 -45.03 0.49 -32.30
CA VAL A 4 -45.41 1.91 -32.42
C VAL A 4 -44.20 2.66 -32.98
N ASP A 5 -44.39 3.09 -34.23
CA ASP A 5 -43.61 4.10 -34.97
C ASP A 5 -43.94 5.50 -34.42
N GLY A 6 -43.02 6.47 -34.59
CA GLY A 6 -43.31 7.86 -34.29
C GLY A 6 -42.13 8.80 -34.52
N GLY A 7 -41.67 8.89 -35.77
CA GLY A 7 -40.79 9.97 -36.24
C GLY A 7 -41.58 11.26 -36.39
N GLY A 8 -41.00 12.35 -35.90
CA GLY A 8 -41.45 13.72 -36.13
C GLY A 8 -40.31 14.47 -36.81
N ASP A 9 -40.46 14.64 -38.13
CA ASP A 9 -39.65 15.50 -38.97
C ASP A 9 -40.17 16.94 -38.81
N ASP A 10 -39.42 17.77 -38.10
CA ASP A 10 -39.64 19.23 -38.07
C ASP A 10 -38.67 19.89 -39.05
N ASP A 11 -39.11 19.95 -40.31
CA ASP A 11 -38.53 20.78 -41.38
C ASP A 11 -38.84 22.27 -41.09
N GLU A 12 -38.03 22.92 -40.26
CA GLU A 12 -38.02 24.39 -40.16
C GLU A 12 -37.24 24.99 -41.34
N ASN A 13 -38.00 25.30 -42.39
CA ASN A 13 -37.60 26.03 -43.58
C ASN A 13 -37.30 27.50 -43.23
N ASP A 14 -36.11 27.76 -42.72
CA ASP A 14 -35.66 29.10 -42.35
C ASP A 14 -35.31 29.91 -43.61
N THR A 15 -36.26 30.76 -43.99
CA THR A 15 -36.21 31.59 -45.18
C THR A 15 -35.25 32.75 -44.92
N LEU A 16 -34.04 32.65 -45.48
CA LEU A 16 -32.99 33.66 -45.44
C LEU A 16 -33.52 35.01 -45.95
N ASP A 17 -33.69 35.98 -45.05
CA ASP A 17 -33.92 37.40 -45.35
C ASP A 17 -32.57 38.11 -45.61
N PRO A 18 -32.24 38.48 -46.86
CA PRO A 18 -30.98 39.13 -47.20
C PRO A 18 -30.99 40.66 -46.92
N SER A 19 -32.02 41.19 -46.26
CA SER A 19 -32.18 42.65 -46.06
C SER A 19 -31.50 43.18 -44.80
N ARG A 20 -31.01 42.32 -43.91
CA ARG A 20 -30.50 42.72 -42.59
C ARG A 20 -28.99 42.99 -42.56
N THR A 21 -28.46 43.56 -43.63
CA THR A 21 -27.12 44.16 -43.67
C THR A 21 -27.24 45.67 -43.81
N LYS A 22 -27.27 46.37 -42.68
CA LYS A 22 -26.74 47.73 -42.45
C LYS A 22 -27.32 48.26 -41.15
N LEU A 23 -26.44 48.87 -40.33
CA LEU A 23 -26.70 49.53 -39.04
C LEU A 23 -26.67 48.62 -37.81
N ASP A 24 -25.47 48.18 -37.42
CA ASP A 24 -25.08 48.28 -36.01
C ASP A 24 -23.55 48.27 -35.85
N ALA A 25 -22.91 49.38 -36.23
CA ALA A 25 -21.46 49.58 -36.09
C ALA A 25 -21.08 50.29 -34.77
N SER A 26 -21.95 50.25 -33.76
CA SER A 26 -21.73 50.94 -32.48
C SER A 26 -22.04 50.10 -31.24
N ARG A 27 -22.19 48.78 -31.39
CA ARG A 27 -22.37 47.89 -30.23
C ARG A 27 -20.98 47.46 -29.71
N PRO A 28 -20.64 47.76 -28.44
CA PRO A 28 -19.41 47.25 -27.84
C PRO A 28 -19.42 45.72 -27.91
N PRO A 29 -18.26 45.07 -28.13
CA PRO A 29 -18.19 43.62 -28.25
C PRO A 29 -18.85 42.99 -27.02
N PRO A 30 -19.71 41.97 -27.19
CA PRO A 30 -20.30 41.28 -26.05
C PRO A 30 -19.17 40.77 -25.17
N SER A 31 -19.20 41.19 -23.91
CA SER A 31 -18.25 40.80 -22.87
C SER A 31 -18.22 39.28 -22.80
N ARG A 32 -17.19 38.70 -23.42
CA ARG A 32 -16.87 37.27 -23.44
C ARG A 32 -16.34 36.86 -22.06
N GLN A 33 -17.20 36.89 -21.05
CA GLN A 33 -16.77 36.82 -19.64
C GLN A 33 -17.55 35.86 -18.73
N LEU A 34 -18.45 35.00 -19.23
CA LEU A 34 -19.27 34.17 -18.33
C LEU A 34 -19.37 32.68 -18.67
N ALA A 35 -18.60 32.18 -19.65
CA ALA A 35 -18.64 30.75 -20.03
C ALA A 35 -17.40 29.95 -19.59
N ASP A 36 -16.37 30.58 -19.01
CA ASP A 36 -15.06 29.93 -18.75
C ASP A 36 -14.86 29.51 -17.28
N GLU A 37 -15.60 30.09 -16.32
CA GLU A 37 -15.41 29.78 -14.88
C GLU A 37 -15.78 28.32 -14.53
N GLY A 38 -16.75 27.73 -15.21
CA GLY A 38 -17.19 26.36 -14.93
C GLY A 38 -16.20 25.28 -15.39
N ASP A 39 -15.42 25.56 -16.43
CA ASP A 39 -14.45 24.61 -16.98
C ASP A 39 -13.13 24.65 -16.19
N GLU A 40 -12.75 25.80 -15.65
CA GLU A 40 -11.65 25.93 -14.69
C GLU A 40 -11.91 25.16 -13.39
N GLU A 41 -13.12 25.24 -12.84
CA GLU A 41 -13.45 24.52 -11.60
C GLU A 41 -13.43 22.99 -11.81
N ARG A 42 -13.94 22.52 -12.95
CA ARG A 42 -13.88 21.08 -13.32
C ARG A 42 -12.46 20.59 -13.54
N THR A 43 -11.60 21.38 -14.18
CA THR A 43 -10.19 21.02 -14.36
C THR A 43 -9.45 21.02 -13.02
N TYR A 44 -9.76 21.95 -12.11
CA TYR A 44 -9.21 21.96 -10.76
C TYR A 44 -9.62 20.71 -9.95
N GLN A 45 -10.90 20.33 -9.97
CA GLN A 45 -11.39 19.13 -9.29
C GLN A 45 -10.77 17.83 -9.85
N ARG A 46 -10.60 17.73 -11.17
CA ARG A 46 -9.90 16.60 -11.81
C ARG A 46 -8.43 16.52 -11.42
N ARG A 47 -7.72 17.66 -11.37
CA ARG A 47 -6.32 17.71 -10.91
C ARG A 47 -6.21 17.28 -9.45
N ALA A 48 -7.10 17.77 -8.59
CA ALA A 48 -7.14 17.38 -7.18
C ALA A 48 -7.34 15.86 -7.02
N PHE A 49 -8.29 15.27 -7.75
CA PHE A 49 -8.55 13.84 -7.75
C PHE A 49 -7.37 13.00 -8.29
N LEU A 50 -6.75 13.41 -9.39
CA LEU A 50 -5.59 12.69 -9.94
C LEU A 50 -4.37 12.81 -9.01
N SER A 51 -4.14 13.98 -8.42
CA SER A 51 -3.06 14.17 -7.46
C SER A 51 -3.26 13.35 -6.17
N SER A 52 -4.49 13.20 -5.69
CA SER A 52 -4.78 12.33 -4.54
C SER A 52 -4.63 10.85 -4.89
N MET A 53 -5.02 10.43 -6.10
CA MET A 53 -4.81 9.07 -6.57
C MET A 53 -3.31 8.73 -6.74
N LEU A 54 -2.52 9.65 -7.31
CA LEU A 54 -1.08 9.45 -7.50
C LEU A 54 -0.33 9.46 -6.15
N ALA A 55 -0.74 10.33 -5.21
CA ALA A 55 -0.24 10.32 -3.84
C ALA A 55 -0.59 9.01 -3.10
N ALA A 56 -1.81 8.48 -3.28
CA ALA A 56 -2.22 7.20 -2.72
C ALA A 56 -1.41 6.03 -3.29
N THR A 57 -1.16 6.01 -4.61
CA THR A 57 -0.35 4.97 -5.26
C THR A 57 1.13 5.04 -4.85
N ALA A 58 1.69 6.24 -4.72
CA ALA A 58 3.05 6.44 -4.21
C ALA A 58 3.16 6.05 -2.72
N GLY A 59 2.13 6.33 -1.92
CA GLY A 59 2.03 5.90 -0.54
C GLY A 59 1.94 4.37 -0.40
N ALA A 60 1.13 3.71 -1.24
CA ALA A 60 0.99 2.25 -1.22
C ALA A 60 2.26 1.52 -1.66
N THR A 61 2.97 2.04 -2.68
CA THR A 61 4.24 1.46 -3.14
C THR A 61 5.37 1.66 -2.14
N THR A 62 5.45 2.83 -1.50
CA THR A 62 6.44 3.07 -0.42
C THR A 62 6.13 2.27 0.84
N ALA A 63 4.85 2.13 1.21
CA ALA A 63 4.42 1.31 2.35
C ALA A 63 4.70 -0.18 2.12
N ALA A 64 4.40 -0.71 0.93
CA ALA A 64 4.67 -2.10 0.57
C ALA A 64 6.19 -2.42 0.53
N LEU A 65 7.02 -1.44 0.17
CA LEU A 65 8.48 -1.58 0.23
C LEU A 65 9.03 -1.40 1.66
N SER A 66 8.34 -0.66 2.54
CA SER A 66 8.77 -0.45 3.93
C SER A 66 8.36 -1.57 4.89
N ASP A 67 7.28 -2.31 4.60
CA ASP A 67 6.84 -3.44 5.43
C ASP A 67 7.71 -4.70 5.18
N GLN A 68 8.57 -4.68 4.16
CA GLN A 68 9.54 -5.73 3.83
C GLN A 68 10.99 -5.38 4.14
N THR A 69 11.27 -4.22 4.75
CA THR A 69 12.51 -4.09 5.50
C THR A 69 12.28 -4.77 6.84
N ASP A 70 12.62 -6.07 6.94
CA ASP A 70 12.92 -6.69 8.22
C ASP A 70 13.75 -5.67 9.00
N ALA A 71 13.19 -5.13 10.09
CA ALA A 71 13.82 -4.10 10.89
C ALA A 71 15.26 -4.55 11.14
N ALA A 72 16.25 -3.84 10.62
CA ALA A 72 17.62 -4.33 10.57
C ALA A 72 18.00 -4.88 11.95
N TRP A 73 18.11 -6.21 12.05
CA TRP A 73 18.37 -6.98 13.27
C TRP A 73 19.82 -6.77 13.72
N ALA A 74 20.27 -5.52 13.78
CA ALA A 74 21.62 -5.14 14.15
C ALA A 74 21.91 -5.47 15.62
N TYR A 75 20.88 -5.64 16.45
CA TYR A 75 21.01 -5.86 17.89
C TYR A 75 20.30 -7.11 18.44
N GLU A 76 19.50 -7.83 17.65
CA GLU A 76 18.90 -9.12 18.05
C GLU A 76 19.69 -10.33 17.52
N GLN A 77 21.02 -10.22 17.43
CA GLN A 77 21.85 -11.42 17.44
C GLN A 77 21.79 -12.01 18.84
N ALA A 78 20.86 -12.95 19.06
CA ALA A 78 21.07 -14.00 20.03
C ALA A 78 22.42 -14.64 19.69
N TYR A 79 23.46 -14.26 20.46
CA TYR A 79 24.76 -14.88 20.31
C TYR A 79 24.54 -16.39 20.41
N PRO A 80 25.03 -17.19 19.45
CA PRO A 80 24.90 -18.64 19.54
C PRO A 80 25.44 -19.07 20.90
N VAL A 81 24.64 -19.87 21.62
CA VAL A 81 24.87 -20.38 22.98
C VAL A 81 26.23 -21.07 23.15
N GLU A 82 26.93 -21.36 22.06
CA GLU A 82 28.30 -21.85 22.04
C GLU A 82 29.35 -20.86 22.58
N LEU A 83 29.00 -19.58 22.82
CA LEU A 83 29.89 -18.60 23.46
C LEU A 83 29.76 -18.52 25.00
N THR A 84 28.78 -19.19 25.61
CA THR A 84 28.77 -19.40 27.08
C THR A 84 29.54 -20.67 27.41
N GLY A 85 30.87 -20.57 27.32
CA GLY A 85 31.78 -21.60 27.78
C GLY A 85 31.65 -21.83 29.28
N VAL A 86 30.90 -22.86 29.65
CA VAL A 86 31.01 -23.54 30.93
C VAL A 86 31.46 -24.97 30.64
N THR A 87 32.73 -25.12 30.28
CA THR A 87 33.45 -26.39 30.44
C THR A 87 34.14 -26.35 31.80
N PRO A 88 33.68 -27.14 32.79
CA PRO A 88 34.48 -27.38 33.97
C PRO A 88 35.58 -28.39 33.59
N TYR A 89 36.84 -28.06 33.92
CA TYR A 89 38.09 -28.82 33.79
C TYR A 89 39.07 -28.39 32.67
N ASP A 90 39.96 -27.47 33.04
CA ASP A 90 41.44 -27.55 32.93
C ASP A 90 42.10 -28.01 31.61
N ALA A 91 41.56 -27.63 30.47
CA ALA A 91 42.35 -27.54 29.24
C ALA A 91 42.46 -26.07 28.83
N ALA A 92 43.68 -25.52 28.85
CA ALA A 92 43.97 -24.19 28.34
C ALA A 92 43.77 -24.17 26.82
N GLU A 93 42.53 -23.98 26.38
CA GLU A 93 42.23 -23.75 24.97
C GLU A 93 42.69 -22.34 24.60
N THR A 94 43.68 -22.28 23.71
CA THR A 94 44.15 -21.08 23.01
C THR A 94 43.02 -20.51 22.14
N SER A 95 42.09 -19.79 22.77
CA SER A 95 40.88 -19.18 22.21
C SER A 95 41.11 -18.02 21.22
N ALA A 96 42.36 -17.62 21.00
CA ALA A 96 42.72 -16.61 19.99
C ALA A 96 42.61 -17.10 18.54
N ASN A 97 42.48 -18.42 18.32
CA ASN A 97 42.48 -19.02 16.98
C ASN A 97 41.08 -19.17 16.34
N SER A 98 39.99 -18.95 17.09
CA SER A 98 38.62 -19.15 16.60
C SER A 98 38.02 -17.89 15.94
N LEU A 99 38.22 -16.71 16.53
CA LEU A 99 37.59 -15.48 16.05
C LEU A 99 38.26 -14.91 14.80
N SER A 100 39.59 -14.98 14.72
CA SER A 100 40.36 -14.60 13.54
C SER A 100 40.03 -15.51 12.34
N LYS A 101 39.89 -16.81 12.58
CA LYS A 101 39.46 -17.80 11.58
C LYS A 101 38.03 -17.55 11.09
N LEU A 102 37.08 -17.28 11.99
CA LEU A 102 35.71 -16.91 11.62
C LEU A 102 35.64 -15.62 10.80
N LYS A 103 36.45 -14.61 11.14
CA LYS A 103 36.54 -13.37 10.35
C LYS A 103 37.14 -13.63 8.97
N ALA A 104 38.18 -14.45 8.87
CA ALA A 104 38.79 -14.84 7.61
C ALA A 104 37.83 -15.64 6.73
N GLU A 105 37.06 -16.57 7.32
CA GLU A 105 36.07 -17.38 6.62
C GLU A 105 34.89 -16.54 6.11
N ARG A 106 34.34 -15.63 6.94
CA ARG A 106 33.31 -14.68 6.47
C ARG A 106 33.83 -13.77 5.36
N ALA A 107 35.07 -13.30 5.46
CA ALA A 107 35.68 -12.48 4.40
C ALA A 107 35.87 -13.29 3.11
N ALA A 108 36.27 -14.55 3.22
CA ALA A 108 36.42 -15.46 2.07
C ALA A 108 35.06 -15.76 1.42
N SER A 109 34.03 -16.05 2.20
CA SER A 109 32.66 -16.29 1.70
C SER A 109 32.08 -15.05 1.01
N LYS A 110 32.27 -13.85 1.58
CA LYS A 110 31.86 -12.60 0.93
C LYS A 110 32.61 -12.34 -0.38
N ARG A 111 33.92 -12.62 -0.43
CA ARG A 111 34.71 -12.49 -1.67
C ARG A 111 34.24 -13.47 -2.73
N ALA A 112 33.95 -14.72 -2.36
CA ALA A 112 33.41 -15.73 -3.27
C ALA A 112 32.03 -15.32 -3.81
N GLN A 113 31.14 -14.76 -2.98
CA GLN A 113 29.87 -14.21 -3.43
C GLN A 113 30.07 -13.04 -4.39
N VAL A 114 30.96 -12.09 -4.07
CA VAL A 114 31.24 -10.95 -4.95
C VAL A 114 31.82 -11.43 -6.28
N GLU A 115 32.71 -12.41 -6.28
CA GLU A 115 33.29 -12.98 -7.51
C GLU A 115 32.25 -13.72 -8.34
N SER A 116 31.36 -14.51 -7.71
CA SER A 116 30.20 -15.12 -8.38
C SER A 116 29.30 -14.06 -9.02
N THR A 117 28.91 -13.03 -8.27
CA THR A 117 28.07 -11.94 -8.81
C THR A 117 28.79 -11.15 -9.91
N ARG A 118 30.11 -11.02 -9.83
CA ARG A 118 30.91 -10.33 -10.85
C ARG A 118 30.96 -11.14 -12.15
N ASP A 119 31.13 -12.45 -12.06
CA ASP A 119 31.11 -13.34 -13.22
C ASP A 119 29.71 -13.43 -13.83
N GLU A 120 28.67 -13.44 -13.02
CA GLU A 120 27.28 -13.33 -13.48
C GLU A 120 27.06 -12.01 -14.25
N LEU A 121 27.41 -10.87 -13.66
CA LEU A 121 27.26 -9.54 -14.29
C LEU A 121 28.14 -9.37 -15.54
N ARG A 122 29.29 -10.05 -15.61
CA ARG A 122 30.16 -10.01 -16.78
C ARG A 122 29.56 -10.74 -17.98
N ASN A 123 28.86 -11.84 -17.72
CA ASN A 123 28.26 -12.67 -18.76
C ASN A 123 26.85 -12.19 -19.15
N ASP A 124 26.13 -11.58 -18.20
CA ASP A 124 24.79 -11.03 -18.41
C ASP A 124 24.63 -9.70 -17.65
N PRO A 125 25.06 -8.58 -18.24
CA PRO A 125 25.04 -7.27 -17.58
C PRO A 125 23.62 -6.75 -17.34
N LEU A 126 22.61 -7.33 -17.97
CA LEU A 126 21.21 -6.95 -17.84
C LEU A 126 20.40 -7.95 -17.01
N GLY A 127 20.99 -9.08 -16.61
CA GLY A 127 20.33 -10.13 -15.84
C GLY A 127 19.13 -10.77 -16.55
N LEU A 128 19.04 -10.67 -17.88
CA LEU A 128 17.88 -11.13 -18.66
C LEU A 128 17.80 -12.67 -18.73
N GLY A 129 18.89 -13.37 -18.48
CA GLY A 129 18.98 -14.83 -18.45
C GLY A 129 18.82 -15.44 -17.05
N GLN A 130 18.55 -14.65 -16.02
CA GLN A 130 18.41 -15.19 -14.67
C GLN A 130 17.12 -16.01 -14.53
N SER A 131 17.27 -17.27 -14.12
CA SER A 131 16.13 -18.11 -13.77
C SER A 131 15.36 -17.49 -12.59
N PRO A 132 14.01 -17.54 -12.60
CA PRO A 132 13.17 -17.02 -11.52
C PRO A 132 13.43 -17.71 -10.17
N ASN A 133 14.15 -18.84 -10.15
CA ASN A 133 14.53 -19.54 -8.94
C ASN A 133 15.93 -19.14 -8.41
N SER A 134 16.63 -18.21 -9.05
CA SER A 134 17.93 -17.74 -8.58
C SER A 134 17.76 -16.81 -7.38
N GLY A 135 18.60 -16.98 -6.36
CA GLY A 135 18.59 -16.10 -5.17
C GLY A 135 18.87 -14.62 -5.48
N ASN A 136 19.34 -14.32 -6.70
CA ASN A 136 19.68 -12.97 -7.16
C ASN A 136 18.56 -12.31 -7.98
N PHE A 137 17.44 -13.00 -8.27
CA PHE A 137 16.34 -12.48 -9.08
C PHE A 137 15.73 -11.18 -8.50
N GLY A 138 15.64 -11.08 -7.17
CA GLY A 138 15.15 -9.87 -6.49
C GLY A 138 16.02 -8.63 -6.73
N LEU A 139 17.35 -8.80 -6.83
CA LEU A 139 18.29 -7.71 -7.12
C LEU A 139 18.14 -7.18 -8.55
N THR A 140 17.92 -8.07 -9.52
CA THR A 140 17.75 -7.72 -10.93
C THR A 140 16.43 -6.98 -11.16
N ILE A 141 15.34 -7.42 -10.52
CA ILE A 141 14.05 -6.71 -10.55
C ILE A 141 14.16 -5.34 -9.88
N ALA A 142 14.75 -5.28 -8.68
CA ALA A 142 14.94 -4.01 -7.98
C ALA A 142 15.80 -3.04 -8.80
N GLY A 143 16.85 -3.54 -9.47
CA GLY A 143 17.67 -2.76 -10.38
C GLY A 143 16.89 -2.22 -11.58
N ALA A 144 16.18 -3.09 -12.30
CA ALA A 144 15.40 -2.71 -13.48
C ALA A 144 14.27 -1.72 -13.14
N THR A 145 13.57 -1.93 -12.03
CA THR A 145 12.54 -1.00 -11.53
C THR A 145 13.14 0.34 -11.11
N THR A 146 14.30 0.34 -10.43
CA THR A 146 15.01 1.57 -10.07
C THR A 146 15.43 2.36 -11.31
N TRP A 147 16.00 1.69 -12.33
CA TRP A 147 16.37 2.33 -13.59
C TRP A 147 15.15 2.78 -14.40
N GLY A 148 14.06 2.01 -14.41
CA GLY A 148 12.79 2.39 -15.03
C GLY A 148 12.19 3.65 -14.40
N LEU A 149 12.17 3.71 -13.06
CA LEU A 149 11.74 4.90 -12.32
C LEU A 149 12.69 6.08 -12.53
N ALA A 150 14.00 5.84 -12.54
CA ALA A 150 14.98 6.89 -12.80
C ALA A 150 14.83 7.46 -14.21
N LEU A 151 14.62 6.62 -15.22
CA LEU A 151 14.31 7.03 -16.59
C LEU A 151 12.98 7.77 -16.68
N TRP A 152 11.96 7.33 -15.96
CA TRP A 152 10.66 8.01 -15.88
C TRP A 152 10.76 9.40 -15.23
N PHE A 153 11.55 9.54 -14.16
CA PHE A 153 11.79 10.83 -13.54
C PHE A 153 12.67 11.73 -14.41
N ALA A 154 13.72 11.17 -15.04
CA ALA A 154 14.62 11.88 -15.92
C ALA A 154 13.95 12.31 -17.24
N SER A 155 12.97 11.55 -17.73
CA SER A 155 12.18 11.90 -18.92
C SER A 155 11.16 13.03 -18.68
N GLY A 156 11.16 13.63 -17.48
CA GLY A 156 10.46 14.88 -17.21
C GLY A 156 9.05 14.74 -16.66
N SER A 157 8.73 13.62 -16.00
CA SER A 157 7.43 13.33 -15.37
C SER A 157 6.89 14.42 -14.43
N ARG A 158 7.70 15.39 -13.98
CA ARG A 158 7.28 16.41 -13.01
C ARG A 158 7.06 17.81 -13.58
N SER A 159 7.30 18.03 -14.88
CA SER A 159 7.28 19.39 -15.42
C SER A 159 6.70 19.54 -16.82
N ASN A 160 6.01 18.53 -17.36
CA ASN A 160 5.22 18.71 -18.57
C ASN A 160 3.72 18.84 -18.25
N PRO A 161 3.15 20.06 -18.10
CA PRO A 161 1.71 20.25 -17.90
C PRO A 161 0.88 19.63 -19.04
N VAL A 162 1.50 19.41 -20.20
CA VAL A 162 0.92 18.77 -21.38
C VAL A 162 0.51 17.30 -21.11
N GLY A 163 1.26 16.55 -20.29
CA GLY A 163 0.90 15.15 -19.98
C GLY A 163 -0.38 15.02 -19.16
N VAL A 164 -0.63 15.99 -18.25
CA VAL A 164 -1.88 16.06 -17.48
C VAL A 164 -3.04 16.51 -18.37
N TYR A 165 -2.80 17.40 -19.33
CA TYR A 165 -3.80 17.79 -20.33
C TYR A 165 -4.19 16.63 -21.25
N PHE A 166 -3.24 15.86 -21.77
CA PHE A 166 -3.56 14.70 -22.62
C PHE A 166 -4.32 13.58 -21.88
N LEU A 167 -4.08 13.40 -20.57
CA LEU A 167 -4.90 12.52 -19.75
C LEU A 167 -6.34 13.04 -19.59
N ALA A 168 -6.51 14.36 -19.48
CA ALA A 168 -7.82 14.99 -19.33
C ALA A 168 -8.63 15.00 -20.64
N ASP A 169 -7.94 15.11 -21.77
CA ASP A 169 -8.51 15.07 -23.13
C ASP A 169 -8.83 13.64 -23.61
N GLY A 170 -8.47 12.63 -22.82
CA GLY A 170 -8.79 11.23 -23.13
C GLY A 170 -8.01 10.68 -24.32
N ASP A 171 -6.79 11.17 -24.55
CA ASP A 171 -5.94 10.65 -25.60
C ASP A 171 -5.65 9.16 -25.34
N ALA A 172 -6.06 8.33 -26.30
CA ALA A 172 -5.96 6.89 -26.21
C ALA A 172 -4.50 6.43 -26.10
N GLU A 173 -3.56 7.19 -26.68
CA GLU A 173 -2.13 6.85 -26.63
C GLU A 173 -1.57 6.98 -25.22
N VAL A 174 -1.89 8.06 -24.51
CA VAL A 174 -1.45 8.29 -23.12
C VAL A 174 -2.16 7.34 -22.15
N SER A 175 -3.44 7.06 -22.39
CA SER A 175 -4.20 6.08 -21.61
C SER A 175 -3.63 4.66 -21.75
N LEU A 176 -3.19 4.27 -22.95
CA LEU A 176 -2.58 2.98 -23.21
C LEU A 176 -1.21 2.84 -22.51
N GLN A 177 -0.39 3.89 -22.52
CA GLN A 177 0.88 3.90 -21.80
C GLN A 177 0.66 3.73 -20.29
N LEU A 178 -0.31 4.45 -19.72
CA LEU A 178 -0.63 4.34 -18.30
C LEU A 178 -1.21 2.97 -17.93
N ALA A 179 -2.07 2.41 -18.79
CA ALA A 179 -2.57 1.05 -18.64
C ALA A 179 -1.42 0.02 -18.68
N GLY A 180 -0.43 0.22 -19.55
CA GLY A 180 0.78 -0.59 -19.62
C GLY A 180 1.58 -0.56 -18.32
N VAL A 181 1.85 0.63 -17.77
CA VAL A 181 2.55 0.78 -16.48
C VAL A 181 1.75 0.15 -15.33
N SER A 182 0.42 0.29 -15.35
CA SER A 182 -0.48 -0.30 -14.35
C SER A 182 -0.43 -1.83 -14.39
N ALA A 183 -0.50 -2.42 -15.59
CA ALA A 183 -0.44 -3.86 -15.78
C ALA A 183 0.92 -4.44 -15.35
N ILE A 184 2.01 -3.75 -15.67
CA ILE A 184 3.36 -4.15 -15.24
C ILE A 184 3.47 -4.08 -13.71
N SER A 185 2.98 -3.01 -13.09
CA SER A 185 3.00 -2.83 -11.63
C SER A 185 2.16 -3.91 -10.92
N ALA A 186 0.98 -4.23 -11.46
CA ALA A 186 0.15 -5.32 -10.95
C ALA A 186 0.83 -6.69 -11.11
N GLY A 187 1.51 -6.91 -12.24
CA GLY A 187 2.32 -8.10 -12.47
C GLY A 187 3.46 -8.24 -11.47
N PHE A 188 4.17 -7.16 -11.16
CA PHE A 188 5.21 -7.16 -10.12
C PHE A 188 4.65 -7.45 -8.73
N TRP A 189 3.48 -6.91 -8.40
CA TRP A 189 2.83 -7.17 -7.11
C TRP A 189 2.48 -8.66 -6.98
N GLU A 190 1.94 -9.25 -8.05
CA GLU A 190 1.56 -10.66 -8.05
C GLU A 190 2.78 -11.60 -8.04
N VAL A 191 3.84 -11.25 -8.78
CA VAL A 191 5.11 -11.98 -8.72
C VAL A 191 5.77 -11.84 -7.35
N GLY A 192 5.71 -10.65 -6.73
CA GLY A 192 6.18 -10.40 -5.38
C GLY A 192 5.45 -11.25 -4.36
N ARG A 193 4.12 -11.35 -4.47
CA ARG A 193 3.27 -12.23 -3.65
C ARG A 193 3.68 -13.70 -3.80
N LEU A 194 3.89 -14.16 -5.03
CA LEU A 194 4.36 -15.52 -5.31
C LEU A 194 5.79 -15.78 -4.79
N ALA A 195 6.70 -14.81 -4.95
CA ALA A 195 8.09 -14.90 -4.51
C ALA A 195 8.22 -14.88 -2.98
N ALA A 196 7.40 -14.09 -2.30
CA ALA A 196 7.27 -14.08 -0.85
C ALA A 196 6.69 -15.40 -0.29
N ARG A 197 6.27 -16.32 -1.17
CA ARG A 197 5.53 -17.54 -0.81
C ARG A 197 4.37 -17.21 0.14
N GLU A 198 3.73 -16.06 -0.05
CA GLU A 198 2.51 -15.73 0.69
C GLU A 198 1.50 -16.81 0.33
N LYS A 199 1.38 -17.76 1.27
CA LYS A 199 0.48 -18.88 1.14
C LYS A 199 -0.91 -18.26 1.01
N ALA A 200 -1.61 -18.57 -0.08
CA ALA A 200 -3.01 -18.17 -0.21
C ALA A 200 -3.71 -18.56 1.10
N PRO A 201 -4.48 -17.64 1.73
CA PRO A 201 -5.10 -17.89 3.02
C PRO A 201 -5.78 -19.25 2.97
N THR A 202 -5.33 -20.15 3.82
CA THR A 202 -5.93 -21.48 3.86
C THR A 202 -7.37 -21.33 4.30
N ARG A 203 -8.23 -22.27 3.89
CA ARG A 203 -9.64 -22.26 4.32
C ARG A 203 -9.78 -22.17 5.85
N VAL A 204 -8.88 -22.81 6.59
CA VAL A 204 -8.85 -22.80 8.05
C VAL A 204 -8.51 -21.40 8.60
N GLU A 205 -7.55 -20.70 7.99
CA GLU A 205 -7.22 -19.31 8.34
C GLU A 205 -8.41 -18.38 8.05
N TYR A 206 -9.08 -18.56 6.91
CA TYR A 206 -10.27 -17.78 6.57
C TYR A 206 -11.41 -17.98 7.58
N GLU A 207 -11.74 -19.25 7.91
CA GLU A 207 -12.77 -19.58 8.91
C GLU A 207 -12.40 -19.04 10.30
N ARG A 208 -11.10 -19.05 10.65
CA ARG A 208 -10.58 -18.47 11.89
C ARG A 208 -10.78 -16.95 11.91
N ASP A 209 -10.42 -16.27 10.83
CA ASP A 209 -10.50 -14.81 10.74
C ASP A 209 -11.96 -14.34 10.71
N GLU A 210 -12.86 -15.09 10.07
CA GLU A 210 -14.31 -14.85 10.09
C GLU A 210 -14.88 -15.00 11.52
N LEU A 211 -14.49 -16.07 12.24
CA LEU A 211 -14.87 -16.27 13.64
C LEU A 211 -14.37 -15.11 14.51
N LEU A 212 -13.09 -14.72 14.37
CA LEU A 212 -12.50 -13.60 15.11
C LEU A 212 -13.21 -12.28 14.83
N ALA A 213 -13.57 -12.01 13.57
CA ALA A 213 -14.33 -10.83 13.20
C ALA A 213 -15.71 -10.81 13.87
N SER A 214 -16.42 -11.95 13.89
CA SER A 214 -17.72 -12.05 14.57
C SER A 214 -17.63 -11.83 16.09
N GLU A 215 -16.60 -12.37 16.74
CA GLU A 215 -16.36 -12.20 18.18
C GLU A 215 -15.95 -10.78 18.53
N PHE A 216 -15.21 -10.13 17.63
CA PHE A 216 -14.85 -8.72 17.76
C PHE A 216 -16.07 -7.81 17.59
N GLU A 217 -16.95 -8.11 16.63
CA GLU A 217 -18.22 -7.40 16.46
C GLU A 217 -19.12 -7.53 17.71
N ASP A 218 -19.22 -8.72 18.29
CA ASP A 218 -19.95 -8.96 19.54
C ASP A 218 -19.36 -8.17 20.72
N PHE A 219 -18.03 -8.13 20.83
CA PHE A 219 -17.34 -7.30 21.81
C PHE A 219 -17.64 -5.81 21.57
N ALA A 220 -17.49 -5.34 20.34
CA ALA A 220 -17.65 -3.94 19.98
C ALA A 220 -19.07 -3.46 20.28
N ALA A 221 -20.09 -4.25 19.93
CA ALA A 221 -21.49 -3.94 20.20
C ALA A 221 -21.80 -3.77 21.69
N ARG A 222 -21.07 -4.47 22.57
CA ARG A 222 -21.30 -4.44 24.02
C ARG A 222 -20.40 -3.48 24.79
N ARG A 223 -19.21 -3.20 24.28
CA ARG A 223 -18.14 -2.50 25.02
C ARG A 223 -17.67 -1.21 24.39
N LEU A 224 -17.87 -1.01 23.09
CA LEU A 224 -17.43 0.20 22.41
C LEU A 224 -18.61 1.14 22.23
N VAL A 225 -18.42 2.39 22.67
CA VAL A 225 -19.38 3.48 22.48
C VAL A 225 -18.82 4.41 21.42
N VAL A 226 -19.57 4.56 20.32
CA VAL A 226 -19.22 5.46 19.20
C VAL A 226 -19.81 6.85 19.44
N GLY A 227 -19.11 7.89 18.98
CA GLY A 227 -19.53 9.29 19.05
C GLY A 227 -19.04 10.06 20.28
N ARG A 228 -18.28 9.42 21.18
CA ARG A 228 -17.78 10.09 22.41
C ARG A 228 -16.34 9.71 22.71
N GLY A 229 -15.56 10.70 23.13
CA GLY A 229 -14.20 10.52 23.66
C GLY A 229 -13.17 10.13 22.63
N SER A 230 -12.02 9.69 23.11
CA SER A 230 -10.98 9.03 22.32
C SER A 230 -10.41 7.86 23.14
N CYS A 231 -10.05 6.78 22.46
CA CYS A 231 -9.41 5.64 23.07
C CYS A 231 -8.13 5.29 22.32
N HIS A 232 -7.08 4.92 23.06
CA HIS A 232 -5.87 4.38 22.44
C HIS A 232 -6.10 2.91 22.07
N ARG A 233 -5.48 2.43 20.99
CA ARG A 233 -5.58 1.04 20.53
C ARG A 233 -5.27 0.02 21.63
N SER A 234 -4.31 0.30 22.52
CA SER A 234 -3.95 -0.61 23.62
C SER A 234 -5.08 -0.77 24.63
N ASP A 235 -5.88 0.26 24.85
CA ASP A 235 -7.01 0.20 25.79
C ASP A 235 -8.10 -0.73 25.25
N VAL A 236 -8.36 -0.67 23.94
CA VAL A 236 -9.31 -1.53 23.25
C VAL A 236 -8.80 -2.98 23.24
N ILE A 237 -7.53 -3.20 22.90
CA ILE A 237 -6.90 -4.54 22.92
C ILE A 237 -7.00 -5.14 24.34
N GLY A 238 -6.63 -4.37 25.36
CA GLY A 238 -6.72 -4.80 26.75
C GLY A 238 -8.16 -5.13 27.16
N ALA A 239 -9.13 -4.31 26.77
CA ALA A 239 -10.55 -4.56 27.03
C ALA A 239 -11.07 -5.80 26.29
N PHE A 240 -10.65 -6.02 25.04
CA PHE A 240 -11.02 -7.20 24.25
C PHE A 240 -10.48 -8.49 24.90
N ARG A 241 -9.21 -8.49 25.33
CA ARG A 241 -8.61 -9.63 26.05
C ARG A 241 -9.25 -9.89 27.42
N ARG A 242 -9.76 -8.85 28.09
CA ARG A 242 -10.54 -8.99 29.33
C ARG A 242 -11.94 -9.55 29.07
N TYR A 243 -12.57 -9.16 27.96
CA TYR A 243 -13.89 -9.61 27.55
C TYR A 243 -13.90 -11.08 27.07
N ASN A 244 -12.86 -11.51 26.37
CA ASN A 244 -12.69 -12.87 25.85
C ASN A 244 -11.56 -13.62 26.58
N PRO A 245 -11.86 -14.42 27.64
CA PRO A 245 -10.83 -15.05 28.47
C PRO A 245 -9.86 -15.97 27.71
N LYS A 246 -10.30 -16.55 26.59
CA LYS A 246 -9.47 -17.41 25.74
C LYS A 246 -8.29 -16.70 25.08
N TYR A 247 -8.35 -15.38 24.92
CA TYR A 247 -7.28 -14.55 24.36
C TYR A 247 -6.55 -13.75 25.45
N ARG A 248 -6.66 -14.14 26.72
CA ARG A 248 -6.01 -13.39 27.82
C ARG A 248 -4.48 -13.41 27.70
N THR A 249 -3.92 -14.51 27.21
CA THR A 249 -2.48 -14.67 26.94
C THR A 249 -2.24 -14.56 25.44
N ALA A 250 -1.29 -13.74 24.99
CA ALA A 250 -0.95 -13.59 23.57
C ALA A 250 -0.45 -14.91 22.96
N ASP A 251 0.35 -15.65 23.73
CA ASP A 251 1.03 -16.88 23.30
C ASP A 251 0.27 -18.15 23.72
N SER A 252 -1.07 -18.09 23.75
CA SER A 252 -1.88 -19.28 24.04
C SER A 252 -1.70 -20.32 22.93
N GLU A 253 -1.23 -21.53 23.28
CA GLU A 253 -1.04 -22.62 22.30
C GLU A 253 -2.33 -22.96 21.53
N SER A 254 -3.49 -22.85 22.19
CA SER A 254 -4.78 -23.19 21.58
C SER A 254 -5.34 -22.07 20.71
N TYR A 255 -5.02 -20.82 21.02
CA TYR A 255 -5.58 -19.64 20.36
C TYR A 255 -4.55 -18.50 20.32
N PRO A 256 -3.48 -18.62 19.51
CA PRO A 256 -2.51 -17.56 19.36
C PRO A 256 -3.21 -16.37 18.68
N LEU A 257 -3.25 -15.23 19.36
CA LEU A 257 -3.84 -14.01 18.84
C LEU A 257 -2.94 -12.84 19.21
N GLY A 258 -2.26 -12.30 18.19
CA GLY A 258 -1.34 -11.18 18.35
C GLY A 258 -2.07 -9.85 18.53
N ASP A 259 -1.43 -8.89 19.19
CA ASP A 259 -1.99 -7.54 19.33
C ASP A 259 -2.21 -6.86 17.97
N LEU A 260 -1.36 -7.17 16.98
CA LEU A 260 -1.49 -6.69 15.60
C LEU A 260 -2.75 -7.21 14.90
N GLU A 261 -3.16 -8.46 15.16
CA GLU A 261 -4.38 -9.03 14.58
C GLU A 261 -5.62 -8.35 15.17
N ILE A 262 -5.64 -8.12 16.49
CA ILE A 262 -6.72 -7.38 17.15
C ILE A 262 -6.77 -5.93 16.66
N GLU A 263 -5.61 -5.30 16.42
CA GLU A 263 -5.53 -3.97 15.82
C GLU A 263 -6.13 -3.94 14.40
N ARG A 264 -5.85 -4.95 13.57
CA ARG A 264 -6.42 -5.07 12.22
C ARG A 264 -7.95 -5.18 12.28
N LEU A 265 -8.47 -6.05 13.16
CA LEU A 265 -9.92 -6.18 13.39
C LEU A 265 -10.55 -4.85 13.84
N LEU A 266 -9.88 -4.12 14.75
CA LEU A 266 -10.34 -2.81 15.20
C LEU A 266 -10.36 -1.77 14.08
N ARG A 267 -9.32 -1.72 13.23
CA ARG A 267 -9.27 -0.81 12.07
C ARG A 267 -10.37 -1.12 11.07
N ASP A 268 -10.58 -2.39 10.76
CA ASP A 268 -11.60 -2.84 9.81
C ASP A 268 -13.01 -2.56 10.33
N TRP A 269 -13.25 -2.81 11.63
CA TRP A 269 -14.49 -2.45 12.29
C TRP A 269 -14.72 -0.92 12.27
N ALA A 270 -13.72 -0.12 12.65
CA ALA A 270 -13.84 1.34 12.72
C ALA A 270 -14.16 1.97 11.35
N ARG A 271 -13.54 1.43 10.28
CA ARG A 271 -13.81 1.84 8.90
C ARG A 271 -15.24 1.49 8.47
N ARG A 272 -15.71 0.28 8.78
CA ARG A 272 -17.06 -0.18 8.40
C ARG A 272 -18.19 0.48 9.20
N SER A 273 -18.02 0.62 10.51
CA SER A 273 -19.11 1.07 11.39
C SER A 273 -19.27 2.58 11.44
N ALA A 274 -18.19 3.34 11.42
CA ALA A 274 -18.23 4.78 11.70
C ALA A 274 -17.38 5.63 10.75
N GLY A 275 -16.73 5.01 9.75
CA GLY A 275 -15.80 5.70 8.85
C GLY A 275 -14.65 6.36 9.59
N LEU A 276 -14.27 5.83 10.76
CA LEU A 276 -13.25 6.42 11.62
C LEU A 276 -11.87 5.95 11.20
N GLU A 277 -10.94 6.89 11.15
CA GLU A 277 -9.53 6.62 10.91
C GLU A 277 -8.73 6.67 12.21
N MET A 278 -7.76 5.77 12.34
CA MET A 278 -6.82 5.80 13.46
C MET A 278 -5.76 6.86 13.23
N SER A 279 -5.47 7.66 14.25
CA SER A 279 -4.35 8.62 14.19
C SER A 279 -3.00 7.89 14.14
N SER A 280 -1.95 8.60 13.70
CA SER A 280 -0.57 8.09 13.72
C SER A 280 -0.07 7.73 15.13
N ALA A 281 -0.66 8.33 16.16
CA ALA A 281 -0.38 8.03 17.57
C ALA A 281 -1.17 6.82 18.11
N GLY A 282 -1.98 6.15 17.28
CA GLY A 282 -2.73 4.96 17.68
C GLY A 282 -4.05 5.25 18.39
N PHE A 283 -4.60 6.46 18.26
CA PHE A 283 -5.89 6.84 18.87
C PHE A 283 -7.02 6.81 17.85
N PHE A 284 -8.19 6.35 18.30
CA PHE A 284 -9.45 6.47 17.57
C PHE A 284 -10.27 7.61 18.16
N ASN A 285 -10.57 8.63 17.35
CA ASN A 285 -11.42 9.75 17.75
C ASN A 285 -12.89 9.33 17.67
N GLY A 286 -13.67 9.63 18.71
CA GLY A 286 -15.07 9.26 18.77
C GLY A 286 -15.33 7.80 19.13
N VAL A 287 -14.32 7.05 19.60
CA VAL A 287 -14.50 5.71 20.16
C VAL A 287 -14.07 5.75 21.62
N PHE A 288 -14.86 5.15 22.49
CA PHE A 288 -14.55 4.99 23.90
C PHE A 288 -14.95 3.60 24.39
N VAL A 289 -14.12 3.01 25.26
CA VAL A 289 -14.41 1.73 25.90
C VAL A 289 -15.26 1.99 27.14
N ASP A 290 -16.46 1.40 27.20
CA ASP A 290 -17.33 1.51 28.37
C ASP A 290 -16.69 0.84 29.60
N GLY A 291 -16.14 1.67 30.48
CA GLY A 291 -15.51 1.25 31.72
C GLY A 291 -16.50 0.71 32.74
N ALA A 292 -17.79 1.07 32.68
CA ALA A 292 -18.79 0.59 33.63
C ALA A 292 -19.07 -0.91 33.45
N ALA A 293 -18.93 -1.40 32.22
CA ALA A 293 -19.06 -2.82 31.93
C ALA A 293 -17.82 -3.62 32.37
N ASP A 294 -16.66 -2.97 32.61
CA ASP A 294 -15.40 -3.65 32.92
C ASP A 294 -15.32 -4.03 34.39
N ALA A 295 -15.75 -5.26 34.70
CA ALA A 295 -15.75 -5.83 36.04
C ALA A 295 -14.36 -5.90 36.71
N PHE A 296 -13.27 -5.63 35.96
CA PHE A 296 -11.90 -5.69 36.44
C PHE A 296 -11.23 -4.31 36.55
N ARG A 297 -11.93 -3.22 36.23
CA ARG A 297 -11.42 -1.87 36.46
C ARG A 297 -11.66 -1.50 37.93
N PRO A 298 -10.61 -1.22 38.72
CA PRO A 298 -10.75 -0.85 40.12
C PRO A 298 -11.49 0.49 40.31
#